data_AF-A0AA95GY41-F1
#
_entry.id   AF-A0AA95GY41-F1
#
_cell.length_a   1.000
_cell.length_b   1.000
_cell.length_c   1.000
_cell.angle_alpha   90.00
_cell.angle_beta   90.00
_cell.angle_gamma   90.00
#
_symmetry.space_group_name_H-M   'P 1'
#
loop_
_entity.id
_entity.type
_entity.pdbx_description
1 polymer ?
#
loop_
_entity_poly.entity_id
_entity_poly.type
_entity_poly.pdbx_seq_one_letter_code
_entity_poly.pdbx_strand_id
1 'polypeptide(L)'
;MRKARVAAVLTWIYSAAFGIPAIPVGIYLLKNGYLPMFMDLFPMYAGPWDGLQSWTFVALLIAFLGVVLVASWAAWLAWRGRKSGLVLGLVLLPVEAVFWIGFDLPFPWLFGVARGLLYALALMSLRRRSEGRLAGG
;
A
#
# COMPACT_ATOMS: atom_id res chain seq x y z
N MET A 1 -10.06 -11.67 -14.08
CA MET A 1 -10.72 -10.44 -13.59
C MET A 1 -11.06 -10.48 -12.10
N ARG A 2 -11.75 -11.52 -11.58
CA ARG A 2 -12.09 -11.60 -10.13
C ARG A 2 -10.88 -11.40 -9.20
N LYS A 3 -9.74 -12.03 -9.49
CA LYS A 3 -8.49 -11.88 -8.70
C LYS A 3 -8.00 -10.42 -8.60
N ALA A 4 -8.00 -9.70 -9.73
CA ALA A 4 -7.59 -8.30 -9.78
C ALA A 4 -8.55 -7.38 -9.00
N ARG A 5 -9.86 -7.69 -9.03
CA ARG A 5 -10.86 -6.96 -8.23
C ARG A 5 -10.66 -7.19 -6.73
N VAL A 6 -10.47 -8.44 -6.30
CA VAL A 6 -10.17 -8.75 -4.88
C VAL A 6 -8.91 -8.03 -4.41
N ALA A 7 -7.83 -8.11 -5.19
CA ALA A 7 -6.59 -7.40 -4.88
C ALA A 7 -6.77 -5.88 -4.76
N ALA A 8 -7.62 -5.30 -5.61
CA ALA A 8 -7.94 -3.88 -5.56
C ALA A 8 -8.74 -3.50 -4.30
N VAL A 9 -9.74 -4.29 -3.90
CA VAL A 9 -10.45 -4.06 -2.62
C VAL A 9 -9.48 -4.12 -1.44
N LEU A 10 -8.63 -5.15 -1.39
CA LEU A 10 -7.63 -5.29 -0.33
C LEU A 10 -6.70 -4.08 -0.28
N THR A 11 -6.29 -3.56 -1.44
CA THR A 11 -5.46 -2.36 -1.52
C THR A 11 -6.19 -1.15 -0.95
N TRP A 12 -7.46 -0.92 -1.31
CA TRP A 12 -8.20 0.23 -0.79
C TRP A 12 -8.47 0.14 0.72
N ILE A 13 -8.78 -1.04 1.24
CA ILE A 13 -8.93 -1.25 2.69
C ILE A 13 -7.63 -0.92 3.40
N TYR A 14 -6.50 -1.47 2.93
CA TYR A 14 -5.17 -1.17 3.45
C TYR A 14 -4.85 0.33 3.40
N SER A 15 -5.03 0.96 2.24
CA SER A 15 -4.76 2.38 2.06
C SER A 15 -5.65 3.26 2.93
N ALA A 16 -6.90 2.86 3.18
CA ALA A 16 -7.76 3.58 4.10
C ALA A 16 -7.31 3.40 5.56
N ALA A 17 -7.01 2.17 5.96
CA ALA A 17 -6.62 1.82 7.33
C ALA A 17 -5.30 2.47 7.76
N PHE A 18 -4.33 2.62 6.85
CA PHE A 18 -3.00 3.16 7.16
C PHE A 18 -2.70 4.50 6.47
N GLY A 19 -3.32 4.83 5.35
CA GLY A 19 -3.12 6.13 4.71
C GLY A 19 -3.83 7.25 5.46
N ILE A 20 -5.12 7.06 5.78
CA ILE A 20 -5.94 8.11 6.39
C ILE A 20 -5.39 8.53 7.76
N PRO A 21 -5.02 7.62 8.69
CA PRO A 21 -4.52 8.02 9.99
C PRO A 21 -3.17 8.76 9.95
N ALA A 22 -2.37 8.63 8.88
CA ALA A 22 -1.11 9.36 8.74
C ALA A 22 -1.30 10.89 8.85
N ILE A 23 -2.45 11.41 8.40
CA ILE A 23 -2.77 12.85 8.46
C ILE A 23 -2.94 13.34 9.90
N PRO A 24 -3.93 12.86 10.69
CA PRO A 24 -4.10 13.31 12.06
C PRO A 24 -2.90 12.97 12.95
N VAL A 25 -2.19 11.85 12.71
CA VAL A 25 -0.96 11.51 13.43
C VAL A 25 0.13 12.56 13.23
N GLY A 26 0.38 12.95 11.97
CA GLY A 26 1.36 14.00 11.67
C GLY A 26 1.01 15.35 12.31
N ILE A 27 -0.27 15.74 12.25
CA ILE A 27 -0.76 16.96 12.91
C ILE A 27 -0.57 16.88 14.43
N TYR A 28 -0.88 15.74 15.04
CA TYR A 28 -0.74 15.53 16.47
C TYR A 28 0.73 15.62 16.91
N LEU A 29 1.64 14.98 16.17
CA LEU A 29 3.08 15.01 16.46
C LEU A 29 3.63 16.43 16.43
N LEU A 30 3.25 17.24 15.43
CA LEU A 30 3.70 18.63 15.34
C LEU A 30 3.18 19.51 16.48
N LYS A 31 1.98 19.22 17.00
CA LYS A 31 1.36 19.99 18.08
C LYS A 31 1.88 19.61 19.46
N ASN A 32 2.12 18.32 19.70
CA ASN A 32 2.38 17.79 21.04
C ASN A 32 3.83 17.34 21.25
N GLY A 33 4.60 17.14 20.18
CA GLY A 33 5.99 16.68 20.26
C GLY A 33 6.16 15.17 20.49
N TYR A 34 5.07 14.40 20.55
CA TYR A 34 5.07 12.95 20.66
C TYR A 34 3.95 12.32 19.83
N LEU A 35 4.03 11.01 19.57
CA LEU A 35 3.05 10.27 18.78
C LEU A 35 1.77 9.98 19.57
N PRO A 36 0.57 10.04 18.93
CA PRO A 36 -0.67 9.66 19.59
C PRO A 36 -0.72 8.15 19.84
N MET A 37 -1.39 7.75 20.91
CA MET A 37 -1.64 6.33 21.22
C MET A 37 -2.84 5.79 20.43
N PHE A 38 -2.73 4.58 19.90
CA PHE A 38 -3.85 3.84 19.35
C PHE A 38 -4.65 3.20 20.48
N MET A 39 -5.81 3.79 20.81
CA MET A 39 -6.70 3.26 21.85
C MET A 39 -5.97 3.02 23.19
N ASP A 40 -5.01 3.88 23.53
CA ASP A 40 -4.14 3.76 24.72
C ASP A 40 -3.29 2.48 24.81
N LEU A 41 -3.17 1.70 23.72
CA LEU A 41 -2.42 0.44 23.70
C LEU A 41 -0.95 0.62 23.31
N PHE A 42 -0.70 1.34 22.21
CA PHE A 42 0.65 1.56 21.68
C PHE A 42 0.73 2.87 20.87
N PRO A 43 1.91 3.50 20.74
CA PRO A 43 2.05 4.72 19.95
C PRO A 43 1.91 4.41 18.45
N MET A 44 1.11 5.19 17.74
CA MET A 44 0.85 4.98 16.32
C MET A 44 2.08 5.29 15.47
N TYR A 45 2.42 4.44 14.50
CA TYR A 45 3.58 4.57 13.60
C TYR A 45 4.94 4.56 14.30
N ALA A 46 5.01 4.14 15.56
CA ALA A 46 6.25 4.08 16.33
C ALA A 46 7.10 2.87 15.94
N GLY A 47 7.79 3.00 14.80
CA GLY A 47 8.79 2.06 14.33
C GLY A 47 10.21 2.63 14.39
N PRO A 48 11.17 2.06 13.64
CA PRO A 48 12.57 2.49 13.58
C PRO A 48 12.82 3.98 13.29
N TRP A 49 11.80 4.72 12.82
CA TRP A 49 11.88 6.14 12.52
C TRP A 49 11.32 7.05 13.63
N ASP A 50 10.76 6.52 14.70
CA ASP A 50 10.10 7.29 15.77
C ASP A 50 11.02 8.32 16.45
N GLY A 51 12.31 8.05 16.55
CA GLY A 51 13.33 8.96 17.10
C GLY A 51 13.81 10.07 16.16
N LEU A 52 13.28 10.15 14.92
CA LEU A 52 13.63 11.23 14.00
C LEU A 52 13.03 12.57 14.44
N GLN A 53 13.60 13.66 13.93
CA GLN A 53 13.02 15.00 14.10
C GLN A 53 11.59 15.04 13.56
N SER A 54 10.68 15.73 14.26
CA SER A 54 9.24 15.74 13.95
C SER A 54 8.93 16.11 12.51
N TRP A 55 9.65 17.10 11.94
CA TRP A 55 9.48 17.48 10.54
C TRP A 55 9.86 16.35 9.57
N THR A 56 10.99 15.68 9.80
CA THR A 56 11.44 14.54 8.99
C THR A 56 10.44 13.39 9.09
N PHE A 57 9.95 13.09 10.28
CA PHE A 57 8.93 12.07 10.49
C PHE A 57 7.63 12.38 9.73
N VAL A 58 7.16 13.63 9.82
CA VAL A 58 5.97 14.09 9.09
C VAL A 58 6.18 14.05 7.58
N ALA A 59 7.36 14.40 7.08
CA ALA A 59 7.68 14.28 5.66
C ALA A 59 7.60 12.81 5.20
N LEU A 60 8.05 11.85 6.02
CA LEU A 60 7.91 10.42 5.75
C LEU A 60 6.44 9.98 5.77
N LEU A 61 5.61 10.49 6.69
CA LEU A 61 4.16 10.21 6.69
C LEU A 61 3.47 10.74 5.43
N ILE A 62 3.85 11.93 4.97
CA ILE A 62 3.34 12.52 3.72
C ILE A 62 3.78 11.69 2.52
N ALA A 63 5.05 11.27 2.48
CA ALA A 63 5.57 10.41 1.42
C ALA A 63 4.82 9.07 1.38
N PHE A 64 4.59 8.46 2.55
CA PHE A 64 3.80 7.24 2.68
C PHE A 64 2.37 7.42 2.19
N LEU A 65 1.70 8.52 2.58
CA LEU A 65 0.38 8.87 2.08
C LEU A 65 0.37 8.96 0.55
N GLY A 66 1.40 9.59 -0.04
CA GLY A 66 1.59 9.63 -1.49
C GLY A 66 1.68 8.23 -2.10
N VAL A 67 2.51 7.35 -1.52
CA VAL A 67 2.67 5.96 -1.99
C VAL A 67 1.35 5.18 -1.96
N VAL A 68 0.59 5.25 -0.86
CA VAL A 68 -0.69 4.53 -0.76
C VAL A 68 -1.78 5.11 -1.66
N LEU A 69 -1.72 6.40 -1.99
CA LEU A 69 -2.59 7.00 -3.02
C LEU A 69 -2.27 6.46 -4.42
N VAL A 70 -0.97 6.38 -4.78
CA VAL A 70 -0.55 5.78 -6.06
C VAL A 70 -0.91 4.29 -6.10
N ALA A 71 -0.76 3.56 -4.99
CA ALA A 71 -1.19 2.16 -4.89
C ALA A 71 -2.71 2.03 -5.07
N SER A 72 -3.51 2.92 -4.47
CA SER A 72 -4.97 2.96 -4.63
C SER A 72 -5.39 3.25 -6.08
N TRP A 73 -4.65 4.11 -6.77
CA TRP A 73 -4.83 4.36 -8.20
C TRP A 73 -4.46 3.14 -9.05
N ALA A 74 -3.34 2.47 -8.76
CA ALA A 74 -2.94 1.23 -9.41
C ALA A 74 -4.00 0.13 -9.25
N ALA A 75 -4.58 0.01 -8.05
CA ALA A 75 -5.70 -0.86 -7.75
C ALA A 75 -6.95 -0.53 -8.59
N TRP A 76 -7.27 0.75 -8.76
CA TRP A 76 -8.37 1.17 -9.64
C TRP A 76 -8.12 0.82 -11.12
N LEU A 77 -6.89 0.99 -11.61
CA LEU A 77 -6.51 0.57 -12.96
C LEU A 77 -6.65 -0.96 -13.11
N ALA A 78 -6.19 -1.72 -12.12
CA ALA A 78 -6.31 -3.18 -12.08
C ALA A 78 -7.78 -3.64 -12.02
N TRP A 79 -8.63 -2.93 -11.27
CA TRP A 79 -10.07 -3.15 -11.21
C TRP A 79 -10.73 -2.99 -12.59
N ARG A 80 -10.30 -1.97 -13.35
CA ARG A 80 -10.69 -1.75 -14.75
C ARG A 80 -10.06 -2.75 -15.74
N GLY A 81 -9.25 -3.70 -15.28
CA GLY A 81 -8.62 -4.73 -16.11
C GLY A 81 -7.36 -4.27 -16.84
N ARG A 82 -6.80 -3.11 -16.49
CA ARG A 82 -5.60 -2.59 -17.16
C ARG A 82 -4.35 -3.28 -16.63
N LYS A 83 -3.54 -3.84 -17.54
CA LYS A 83 -2.25 -4.47 -17.23
C LYS A 83 -1.31 -3.51 -16.49
N SER A 84 -1.32 -2.22 -16.83
CA SER A 84 -0.51 -1.19 -16.17
C SER A 84 -0.80 -1.08 -14.68
N GLY A 85 -2.05 -1.26 -14.23
CA GLY A 85 -2.39 -1.26 -12.82
C GLY A 85 -1.78 -2.43 -12.05
N LEU A 86 -1.75 -3.62 -12.66
CA LEU A 86 -1.15 -4.81 -12.06
C LEU A 86 0.37 -4.67 -11.94
N VAL A 87 1.03 -4.15 -12.99
CA VAL A 87 2.48 -3.92 -12.99
C VAL A 87 2.86 -2.84 -11.97
N LEU A 88 2.18 -1.69 -11.99
CA LEU A 88 2.42 -0.61 -11.05
C LEU A 88 2.23 -1.07 -9.60
N GLY A 89 1.15 -1.82 -9.33
CA GLY A 89 0.89 -2.37 -8.01
C GLY A 89 1.94 -3.36 -7.52
N LEU A 90 2.61 -4.11 -8.42
CA LEU A 90 3.74 -4.98 -8.05
C LEU A 90 5.02 -4.18 -7.78
N VAL A 91 5.30 -3.17 -8.61
CA VAL A 91 6.50 -2.32 -8.49
C VAL A 91 6.46 -1.46 -7.21
N LEU A 92 5.27 -1.12 -6.71
CA LEU A 92 5.13 -0.37 -5.46
C LEU A 92 5.39 -1.20 -4.20
N LEU A 93 5.28 -2.53 -4.25
CA LEU A 93 5.41 -3.38 -3.06
C LEU A 93 6.74 -3.19 -2.30
N PRO A 94 7.92 -3.13 -2.95
CA PRO A 94 9.17 -2.87 -2.26
C PRO A 94 9.21 -1.47 -1.62
N VAL A 95 8.61 -0.47 -2.27
CA VAL A 95 8.55 0.91 -1.74
C VAL A 95 7.66 0.94 -0.50
N GLU A 96 6.47 0.34 -0.58
CA GLU A 96 5.56 0.21 0.55
C GLU A 96 6.21 -0.56 1.71
N ALA A 97 6.99 -1.61 1.43
CA ALA A 97 7.70 -2.39 2.45
C ALA A 97 8.68 -1.56 3.28
N VAL A 98 9.36 -0.58 2.68
CA VAL A 98 10.24 0.34 3.42
C VAL A 98 9.42 1.13 4.46
N PHE A 99 8.24 1.61 4.10
CA PHE A 99 7.36 2.32 5.04
C PHE A 99 6.73 1.41 6.08
N TRP A 100 6.39 0.17 5.72
CA TRP A 100 5.86 -0.81 6.68
C TRP A 100 6.85 -1.10 7.79
N ILE A 101 8.12 -1.28 7.43
CA ILE A 101 9.20 -1.52 8.39
C ILE A 101 9.47 -0.25 9.19
N GLY A 102 9.62 0.90 8.51
CA GLY A 102 9.98 2.16 9.17
C GLY A 102 8.94 2.68 10.16
N PHE A 103 7.66 2.41 9.93
CA PHE A 103 6.57 2.76 10.84
C PHE A 103 6.04 1.60 11.70
N ASP A 104 6.68 0.43 11.61
CA ASP A 104 6.28 -0.80 12.30
C ASP A 104 4.77 -1.08 12.19
N LEU A 105 4.24 -0.98 10.97
CA LEU A 105 2.81 -1.13 10.75
C LEU A 105 2.39 -2.58 11.02
N PRO A 106 1.27 -2.82 11.71
CA PRO A 106 0.78 -4.16 11.99
C PRO A 106 0.15 -4.81 10.76
N PHE A 107 0.62 -6.02 10.42
CA PHE A 107 0.09 -6.86 9.32
C PHE A 107 0.14 -6.35 7.86
N PRO A 108 0.83 -5.26 7.45
CA PRO A 108 0.77 -4.76 6.08
C PRO A 108 1.42 -5.73 5.09
N TRP A 109 2.40 -6.52 5.53
CA TRP A 109 3.07 -7.54 4.73
C TRP A 109 2.11 -8.67 4.32
N LEU A 110 1.10 -8.99 5.13
CA LEU A 110 0.06 -9.96 4.76
C LEU A 110 -0.77 -9.43 3.58
N PHE A 111 -1.19 -8.16 3.65
CA PHE A 111 -1.89 -7.49 2.54
C PHE A 111 -1.00 -7.39 1.30
N GLY A 112 0.28 -7.02 1.49
CA GLY A 112 1.28 -6.92 0.43
C GLY A 112 1.51 -8.24 -0.31
N VAL A 113 1.74 -9.32 0.43
CA VAL A 113 1.96 -10.67 -0.14
C VAL A 113 0.70 -11.16 -0.85
N ALA A 114 -0.47 -11.07 -0.20
CA ALA A 114 -1.74 -11.48 -0.81
C ALA A 114 -2.02 -10.72 -2.11
N ARG A 115 -1.83 -9.39 -2.09
CA ARG A 115 -1.99 -8.53 -3.26
C ARG A 115 -0.98 -8.89 -4.37
N GLY A 116 0.29 -9.07 -4.02
CA GLY A 116 1.34 -9.43 -4.97
C GLY A 116 1.05 -10.75 -5.69
N LEU A 117 0.64 -11.78 -4.94
CA LEU A 117 0.23 -13.06 -5.52
C LEU A 117 -0.97 -12.91 -6.45
N LEU A 118 -1.99 -12.16 -6.04
CA LEU A 118 -3.19 -11.94 -6.87
C LEU A 118 -2.88 -11.18 -8.16
N TYR A 119 -2.00 -10.18 -8.12
CA TYR A 119 -1.54 -9.44 -9.31
C TYR A 119 -0.68 -10.30 -10.23
N ALA A 120 0.26 -11.07 -9.69
CA ALA A 120 1.07 -12.00 -10.48
C ALA A 120 0.21 -13.05 -11.19
N LEU A 121 -0.74 -13.66 -10.46
CA LEU A 121 -1.68 -14.63 -11.03
C LEU A 121 -2.60 -14.00 -12.08
N ALA A 122 -3.04 -12.75 -11.88
CA ALA A 122 -3.82 -12.02 -12.86
C ALA A 122 -3.01 -11.77 -14.14
N LEU A 123 -1.74 -11.35 -14.04
CA LEU A 123 -0.84 -11.16 -15.18
C LEU A 123 -0.60 -12.47 -15.95
N MET A 124 -0.33 -13.57 -15.24
CA MET A 124 -0.16 -14.89 -15.87
C MET A 124 -1.41 -15.32 -16.64
N SER A 125 -2.61 -15.02 -16.11
CA SER A 125 -3.87 -15.33 -16.80
C SER A 125 -4.10 -14.50 -18.07
N LEU A 126 -3.57 -13.26 -18.11
CA LEU A 126 -3.65 -12.40 -19.29
C LEU A 126 -2.68 -12.89 -20.38
N ARG A 127 -1.47 -13.28 -20.00
CA ARG A 127 -0.45 -13.79 -20.91
C ARG A 127 -0.87 -15.10 -21.61
N ARG A 128 -1.42 -16.07 -20.86
CA ARG A 128 -1.93 -17.31 -21.45
C ARG A 128 -3.06 -17.07 -22.46
N ARG A 129 -3.88 -16.05 -22.23
CA ARG A 129 -5.00 -15.70 -23.12
C ARG A 129 -4.52 -15.05 -24.43
N SER A 130 -3.43 -14.29 -24.39
CA SER A 130 -2.82 -13.74 -25.61
C SER A 130 -2.14 -14.83 -26.45
N GLU A 131 -1.41 -15.77 -25.82
CA GLU A 131 -0.72 -16.85 -26.52
C GLU A 131 -1.71 -17.79 -27.23
N GLY A 132 -2.81 -18.18 -26.57
CA GLY A 132 -3.86 -19.00 -27.21
C GLY A 132 -4.61 -18.31 -28.35
N ARG A 133 -4.63 -16.97 -28.41
CA ARG A 133 -5.25 -16.22 -29.52
C ARG A 133 -4.35 -16.15 -30.76
N LEU A 134 -3.03 -16.23 -30.57
CA LEU A 134 -2.04 -16.22 -31.65
C LEU A 134 -1.83 -17.62 -32.26
N ALA A 135 -2.10 -18.69 -31.49
CA ALA A 135 -1.96 -20.07 -31.96
C ALA A 135 -3.19 -20.61 -32.72
N GLY A 136 -4.30 -19.87 -32.76
CA GLY A 136 -5.59 -20.31 -33.33
C GLY A 136 -6.10 -19.45 -34.49
N GLY A 137 -5.26 -18.60 -35.09
CA GLY A 137 -5.55 -17.83 -36.29
C GLY A 137 -4.54 -18.15 -37.38
#